data_AF-A0A2N1MEH0-F1
#
_entry.id   AF-A0A2N1MEH0-F1
#
_cell.length_a   1.000
_cell.length_b   1.000
_cell.length_c   1.000
_cell.angle_alpha   90.00
_cell.angle_beta   90.00
_cell.angle_gamma   90.00
#
_symmetry.space_group_name_H-M   'P 1'
#
loop_
_entity.id
_entity.type
_entity.pdbx_description
1 polymer ?
#
loop_
_entity_poly.entity_id
_entity_poly.type
_entity_poly.pdbx_seq_one_letter_code
_entity_poly.pdbx_strand_id
1 'polypeptide(L)'
;MTDGDASFRGAFSRGMQQYNVTIRVVDLYSFESLAFIKALKKRIAILIYKVQYAIEGRLAEGERSRLWNKILKKYIDFMNNSKTRLIGMSHARAMTLEEVESKPSKKPKRAIRKDEKIKLQKGTAVRYLLKAGELEGDHRRRATDPYWSLRVFKIKRVIIGKNPPQPVLYYLEDKPIESTAHLIGRNPKRPFKYEELQVIEEPDKIEYPPDESI
;
A
#
# COMPACT_ATOMS: atom_id res chain seq x y z
N MET A 1 -6.03 15.25 -0.46
CA MET A 1 -6.47 13.93 -0.94
C MET A 1 -7.45 13.36 0.07
N THR A 2 -8.64 12.96 -0.33
CA THR A 2 -9.75 12.56 0.57
C THR A 2 -10.44 11.30 0.04
N ASP A 3 -11.26 10.64 0.85
CA ASP A 3 -12.20 9.64 0.33
C ASP A 3 -13.39 10.32 -0.36
N GLY A 4 -14.25 9.51 -0.99
CA GLY A 4 -15.45 9.97 -1.71
C GLY A 4 -16.63 10.32 -0.80
N ASP A 5 -16.40 10.58 0.48
CA ASP A 5 -17.46 10.89 1.44
C ASP A 5 -18.24 12.15 1.04
N ALA A 6 -19.55 12.15 1.36
CA ALA A 6 -20.44 13.24 1.00
C ALA A 6 -20.03 14.58 1.62
N SER A 7 -19.37 14.55 2.79
CA SER A 7 -18.94 15.74 3.52
C SER A 7 -17.87 16.54 2.77
N PHE A 8 -17.13 15.92 1.84
CA PHE A 8 -16.12 16.58 1.02
C PHE A 8 -16.68 17.16 -0.28
N ARG A 9 -18.00 17.07 -0.50
CA ARG A 9 -18.70 17.63 -1.68
C ARG A 9 -19.33 18.99 -1.37
N GLY A 10 -19.77 19.68 -2.41
CA GLY A 10 -20.57 20.90 -2.29
C GLY A 10 -19.79 22.07 -1.67
N ALA A 11 -20.19 22.51 -0.48
CA ALA A 11 -19.60 23.67 0.19
C ALA A 11 -18.09 23.53 0.42
N PHE A 12 -17.62 22.34 0.79
CA PHE A 12 -16.20 22.07 0.97
C PHE A 12 -15.42 22.24 -0.34
N SER A 13 -15.90 21.67 -1.44
CA SER A 13 -15.23 21.74 -2.74
C SER A 13 -15.18 23.19 -3.26
N ARG A 14 -16.27 23.95 -3.09
CA ARG A 14 -16.32 25.38 -3.43
C ARG A 14 -15.30 26.20 -2.62
N GLY A 15 -15.18 25.93 -1.32
CA GLY A 15 -14.18 26.57 -0.47
C GLY A 15 -12.76 26.28 -0.94
N MET A 16 -12.43 25.02 -1.25
CA MET A 16 -11.10 24.67 -1.73
C MET A 16 -10.77 25.30 -3.09
N GLN A 17 -11.75 25.43 -3.98
CA GLN A 17 -11.59 26.16 -5.25
C GLN A 17 -11.28 27.64 -5.01
N GLN A 18 -11.95 28.29 -4.07
CA GLN A 18 -11.70 29.70 -3.73
C GLN A 18 -10.25 29.94 -3.30
N TYR A 19 -9.64 29.00 -2.56
CA TYR A 19 -8.24 29.07 -2.12
C TYR A 19 -7.25 28.40 -3.09
N ASN A 20 -7.67 28.08 -4.31
CA ASN A 20 -6.86 27.41 -5.33
C ASN A 20 -6.22 26.08 -4.86
N VAL A 21 -6.91 25.34 -4.01
CA VAL A 21 -6.45 24.05 -3.48
C VAL A 21 -7.00 22.90 -4.32
N THR A 22 -6.11 22.13 -4.93
CA THR A 22 -6.51 20.94 -5.70
C THR A 22 -6.91 19.77 -4.79
N ILE A 23 -8.17 19.33 -4.89
CA ILE A 23 -8.65 18.13 -4.21
C ILE A 23 -8.49 16.92 -5.13
N ARG A 24 -7.84 15.86 -4.61
CA ARG A 24 -7.87 14.52 -5.21
C ARG A 24 -8.77 13.61 -4.37
N VAL A 25 -9.87 13.15 -4.94
CA VAL A 25 -10.74 12.14 -4.33
C VAL A 25 -10.22 10.76 -4.74
N VAL A 26 -9.98 9.91 -3.75
CA VAL A 26 -9.50 8.55 -3.95
C VAL A 26 -10.67 7.64 -4.24
N ASP A 27 -10.57 6.84 -5.30
CA ASP A 27 -11.54 5.77 -5.59
C ASP A 27 -11.68 4.80 -4.41
N LEU A 28 -12.90 4.28 -4.23
CA LEU A 28 -13.27 3.30 -3.19
C LEU A 28 -12.31 2.10 -3.07
N TYR A 29 -11.52 1.80 -4.09
CA TYR A 29 -10.61 0.66 -4.13
C TYR A 29 -9.13 1.00 -3.93
N SER A 30 -8.76 2.28 -3.81
CA SER A 30 -7.36 2.72 -3.63
C SER A 30 -7.02 2.99 -2.16
N PHE A 31 -7.38 2.04 -1.29
CA PHE A 31 -7.25 2.16 0.17
C PHE A 31 -5.83 2.45 0.66
N GLU A 32 -4.82 2.05 -0.11
CA GLU A 32 -3.40 2.25 0.22
C GLU A 32 -3.02 3.72 0.29
N SER A 33 -3.64 4.56 -0.54
CA SER A 33 -3.35 6.00 -0.59
C SER A 33 -3.79 6.73 0.68
N LEU A 34 -4.79 6.20 1.38
CA LEU A 34 -5.27 6.70 2.68
C LEU A 34 -4.73 5.91 3.87
N ALA A 35 -3.90 4.89 3.65
CA ALA A 35 -3.45 3.99 4.71
C ALA A 35 -2.72 4.73 5.84
N PHE A 36 -1.92 5.75 5.48
CA PHE A 36 -1.22 6.59 6.47
C PHE A 36 -2.21 7.30 7.41
N ILE A 37 -3.21 7.99 6.85
CA ILE A 37 -4.22 8.71 7.63
C ILE A 37 -5.03 7.74 8.50
N LYS A 38 -5.40 6.57 7.95
CA LYS A 38 -6.11 5.53 8.72
C LYS A 38 -5.28 5.01 9.89
N ALA A 39 -3.99 4.75 9.68
CA ALA A 39 -3.07 4.32 10.73
C ALA A 39 -2.90 5.38 11.83
N LEU A 40 -2.80 6.66 11.44
CA LEU A 40 -2.74 7.78 12.37
C LEU A 40 -4.01 7.87 13.22
N LYS A 41 -5.19 7.87 12.57
CA LYS A 41 -6.50 7.87 13.25
C LYS A 41 -6.59 6.74 14.29
N LYS A 42 -6.23 5.51 13.89
CA LYS A 42 -6.23 4.35 14.79
C LYS A 42 -5.30 4.56 15.99
N ARG A 43 -4.09 5.08 15.77
CA ARG A 43 -3.11 5.31 16.85
C ARG A 43 -3.58 6.36 17.84
N ILE A 44 -4.15 7.47 17.35
CA ILE A 44 -4.72 8.52 18.18
C ILE A 44 -5.89 7.98 19.01
N ALA A 45 -6.80 7.22 18.39
CA ALA A 45 -7.95 6.62 19.08
C ALA A 45 -7.51 5.69 20.21
N ILE A 46 -6.53 4.81 19.98
CA ILE A 46 -6.00 3.91 21.02
C ILE A 46 -5.45 4.68 22.23
N LEU A 47 -4.73 5.78 21.98
CA LEU A 47 -4.15 6.59 23.05
C LEU A 47 -5.22 7.33 23.86
N ILE A 48 -6.24 7.86 23.18
CA ILE A 48 -7.30 8.65 23.82
C ILE A 48 -8.28 7.77 24.57
N TYR A 49 -8.74 6.67 23.98
CA TYR A 49 -9.75 5.80 24.61
C TYR A 49 -9.27 5.20 25.92
N LYS A 50 -7.98 4.84 26.02
CA LYS A 50 -7.41 4.37 27.30
C LYS A 50 -7.59 5.38 28.43
N VAL A 51 -7.31 6.66 28.16
CA VAL A 51 -7.45 7.72 29.16
C VAL A 51 -8.92 8.04 29.40
N GLN A 52 -9.74 8.02 28.36
CA GLN A 52 -11.18 8.27 28.46
C GLN A 52 -11.87 7.22 29.34
N TYR A 53 -11.63 5.92 29.12
CA TYR A 53 -12.22 4.85 29.93
C TYR A 53 -11.79 4.92 31.40
N ALA A 54 -10.53 5.28 31.66
CA ALA A 54 -10.04 5.44 33.03
C ALA A 54 -10.73 6.61 33.77
N ILE A 55 -11.14 7.66 33.04
CA ILE A 55 -11.88 8.79 33.61
C ILE A 55 -13.35 8.44 33.76
N GLU A 56 -13.96 7.85 32.74
CA GLU A 56 -15.39 7.47 32.75
C GLU A 56 -15.72 6.49 33.86
N GLY A 57 -14.81 5.56 34.19
CA GLY A 57 -14.97 4.66 35.35
C GLY A 57 -14.95 5.34 36.72
N ARG A 58 -14.70 6.66 36.79
CA ARG A 58 -14.73 7.47 38.02
C ARG A 58 -15.85 8.52 38.02
N LEU A 59 -16.61 8.63 36.94
CA LEU A 59 -17.69 9.61 36.81
C LEU A 59 -18.99 9.04 37.36
N ALA A 60 -19.88 9.92 37.79
CA ALA A 60 -21.23 9.51 38.17
C ALA A 60 -22.04 9.09 36.94
N GLU A 61 -23.09 8.31 37.15
CA GLU A 61 -23.96 7.83 36.08
C GLU A 61 -24.59 9.02 35.32
N GLY A 62 -24.43 9.05 33.99
CA GLY A 62 -24.90 10.13 33.13
C GLY A 62 -23.88 11.26 32.87
N GLU A 63 -22.75 11.31 33.58
CA GLU A 63 -21.70 12.30 33.32
C GLU A 63 -20.79 11.88 32.16
N ARG A 64 -20.35 12.86 31.36
CA ARG A 64 -19.39 12.65 30.26
C ARG A 64 -18.18 13.55 30.41
N SER A 65 -16.99 12.96 30.30
CA SER A 65 -15.73 13.70 30.37
C SER A 65 -15.53 14.60 29.15
N ARG A 66 -15.25 15.90 29.37
CA ARG A 66 -14.73 16.83 28.33
C ARG A 66 -13.20 16.89 28.29
N LEU A 67 -12.54 16.13 29.17
CA LEU A 67 -11.09 16.17 29.38
C LEU A 67 -10.32 15.62 28.16
N TRP A 68 -10.99 14.79 27.34
CA TRP A 68 -10.45 14.25 26.09
C TRP A 68 -9.94 15.34 25.14
N ASN A 69 -10.57 16.52 25.08
CA ASN A 69 -10.11 17.65 24.26
C ASN A 69 -8.72 18.15 24.68
N LYS A 70 -8.50 18.29 26.00
CA LYS A 70 -7.20 18.70 26.56
C LYS A 70 -6.14 17.63 26.32
N ILE A 71 -6.51 16.36 26.44
CA ILE A 71 -5.62 15.21 26.20
C ILE A 71 -5.23 15.11 24.73
N LEU A 72 -6.20 15.23 23.81
CA LEU A 72 -5.96 15.21 22.37
C LEU A 72 -4.97 16.31 21.99
N LYS A 73 -5.18 17.55 22.48
CA LYS A 73 -4.26 18.67 22.23
C LYS A 73 -2.83 18.35 22.69
N LYS A 74 -2.66 17.87 23.93
CA LYS A 74 -1.35 17.45 24.45
C LYS A 74 -0.68 16.39 23.58
N TYR A 75 -1.43 15.40 23.10
CA TYR A 75 -0.88 14.35 22.23
C TYR A 75 -0.49 14.87 20.85
N ILE A 76 -1.29 15.76 20.25
CA ILE A 76 -0.95 16.40 18.98
C ILE A 76 0.34 17.22 19.15
N ASP A 77 0.42 18.04 20.20
CA ASP A 77 1.60 18.84 20.50
C ASP A 77 2.84 17.96 20.69
N PHE A 78 2.70 16.84 21.41
CA PHE A 78 3.76 15.85 21.57
C PHE A 78 4.17 15.23 20.23
N MET A 79 3.23 14.78 19.39
CA MET A 79 3.55 14.16 18.09
C MET A 79 4.25 15.14 17.13
N ASN A 80 3.83 16.41 17.13
CA ASN A 80 4.40 17.44 16.26
C ASN A 80 5.80 17.86 16.70
N ASN A 81 6.05 17.94 18.01
CA ASN A 81 7.28 18.48 18.56
C ASN A 81 8.31 17.41 19.00
N SER A 82 7.91 16.15 19.12
CA SER A 82 8.83 15.06 19.45
C SER A 82 9.70 14.66 18.27
N LYS A 83 10.99 14.37 18.53
CA LYS A 83 11.89 13.83 17.52
C LYS A 83 11.48 12.41 17.15
N THR A 84 11.33 12.12 15.88
CA THR A 84 11.06 10.75 15.44
C THR A 84 12.33 10.02 15.01
N ARG A 85 12.34 8.70 15.23
CA ARG A 85 13.46 7.83 14.84
C ARG A 85 13.78 7.86 13.34
N LEU A 86 12.76 8.09 12.50
CA LEU A 86 12.89 8.00 11.04
C LEU A 86 13.66 9.19 10.47
N ILE A 87 13.27 10.41 10.83
CA ILE A 87 13.86 11.64 10.30
C ILE A 87 14.85 12.30 11.26
N GLY A 88 14.93 11.83 12.51
CA GLY A 88 15.85 12.37 13.53
C GLY A 88 15.46 13.76 14.07
N MET A 89 14.34 14.32 13.63
CA MET A 89 13.83 15.63 14.02
C MET A 89 12.31 15.60 14.29
N SER A 90 11.78 16.73 14.76
CA SER A 90 10.35 16.91 14.99
C SER A 90 9.60 17.18 13.70
N HIS A 91 8.32 16.79 13.63
CA HIS A 91 7.50 17.05 12.44
C HIS A 91 7.30 18.54 12.20
N ALA A 92 7.16 19.34 13.26
CA ALA A 92 7.03 20.79 13.15
C ALA A 92 8.24 21.43 12.44
N ARG A 93 9.46 20.94 12.73
CA ARG A 93 10.69 21.38 12.04
C ARG A 93 10.82 20.76 10.65
N ALA A 94 10.37 19.53 10.47
CA ALA A 94 10.40 18.86 9.17
C ALA A 94 9.51 19.57 8.14
N MET A 95 8.34 20.08 8.56
CA MET A 95 7.39 20.79 7.70
C MET A 95 7.91 22.11 7.14
N THR A 96 8.90 22.73 7.78
CA THR A 96 9.52 23.99 7.29
C THR A 96 10.61 23.74 6.25
N LEU A 97 11.05 22.50 6.07
CA LEU A 97 12.06 22.12 5.10
C LEU A 97 11.40 21.69 3.79
N GLU A 98 12.07 21.98 2.68
CA GLU A 98 11.61 21.55 1.35
C GLU A 98 11.71 20.03 1.20
N GLU A 99 12.80 19.43 1.68
CA GLU A 99 13.03 17.99 1.66
C GLU A 99 13.57 17.49 3.00
N VAL A 100 13.23 16.25 3.34
CA VAL A 100 13.65 15.60 4.59
C VAL A 100 14.08 14.17 4.32
N GLU A 101 15.34 13.87 4.59
CA GLU A 101 15.84 12.51 4.51
C GLU A 101 15.22 11.64 5.60
N SER A 102 14.63 10.50 5.20
CA SER A 102 14.03 9.54 6.11
C SER A 102 14.82 8.23 6.11
N LYS A 103 15.17 7.77 7.30
CA LYS A 103 15.65 6.40 7.52
C LYS A 103 14.53 5.41 7.20
N PRO A 104 14.86 4.21 6.71
CA PRO A 104 13.89 3.17 6.46
C PRO A 104 13.22 2.71 7.77
N SER A 105 11.89 2.60 7.76
CA SER A 105 11.11 2.28 8.97
C SER A 105 11.37 0.88 9.51
N LYS A 106 11.64 -0.05 8.60
CA LYS A 106 12.12 -1.40 8.88
C LYS A 106 13.43 -1.59 8.14
N LYS A 107 14.38 -2.29 8.76
CA LYS A 107 15.49 -2.85 7.99
C LYS A 107 14.86 -3.69 6.87
N PRO A 108 15.22 -3.47 5.61
CA PRO A 108 14.71 -4.34 4.56
C PRO A 108 15.08 -5.77 4.94
N LYS A 109 14.13 -6.71 4.85
CA LYS A 109 14.37 -8.12 5.20
C LYS A 109 15.49 -8.77 4.35
N ARG A 110 15.90 -8.07 3.29
CA ARG A 110 16.92 -8.44 2.32
C ARG A 110 17.83 -7.23 2.10
N ALA A 111 19.10 -7.46 1.77
CA ALA A 111 19.95 -6.42 1.23
C ALA A 111 19.35 -5.92 -0.10
N ILE A 112 18.76 -4.71 -0.10
CA ILE A 112 18.46 -3.99 -1.34
C ILE A 112 19.84 -3.66 -1.92
N ARG A 113 20.36 -4.54 -2.79
CA ARG A 113 21.62 -4.28 -3.47
C ARG A 113 21.43 -2.99 -4.27
N LYS A 114 22.38 -2.06 -4.16
CA LYS A 114 22.43 -0.85 -5.00
C LYS A 114 22.35 -1.20 -6.51
N ASP A 115 22.69 -2.44 -6.84
CA ASP A 115 22.85 -2.98 -8.19
C ASP A 115 21.89 -4.17 -8.44
N GLU A 116 20.63 -4.08 -8.01
CA GLU A 116 19.62 -5.07 -8.45
C GLU A 116 19.46 -4.97 -9.97
N LYS A 117 20.20 -5.82 -10.71
CA LYS A 117 20.11 -5.92 -12.17
C LYS A 117 18.66 -6.11 -12.56
N ILE A 118 18.20 -5.38 -13.59
CA ILE A 118 16.88 -5.56 -14.16
C ILE A 118 16.75 -7.03 -14.57
N LYS A 119 15.88 -7.77 -13.88
CA LYS A 119 15.71 -9.21 -14.13
C LYS A 119 14.68 -9.48 -15.21
N LEU A 120 13.66 -8.63 -15.30
CA LEU A 120 12.55 -8.79 -16.26
C LEU A 120 12.42 -7.53 -17.10
N GLN A 121 12.21 -7.72 -18.40
CA GLN A 121 12.08 -6.62 -19.35
C GLN A 121 10.61 -6.28 -19.60
N LYS A 122 10.37 -5.12 -20.21
CA LYS A 122 9.05 -4.78 -20.72
C LYS A 122 8.63 -5.83 -21.76
N GLY A 123 7.37 -6.26 -21.73
CA GLY A 123 6.82 -7.26 -22.64
C GLY A 123 6.94 -8.71 -22.17
N THR A 124 7.76 -9.01 -21.14
CA THR A 124 7.86 -10.35 -20.58
C THR A 124 6.49 -10.83 -20.06
N ALA A 125 6.10 -12.04 -20.45
CA ALA A 125 4.88 -12.69 -20.00
C ALA A 125 5.06 -13.24 -18.58
N VAL A 126 4.17 -12.85 -17.67
CA VAL A 126 4.25 -13.22 -16.25
C VAL A 126 2.88 -13.52 -15.67
N ARG A 127 2.84 -14.44 -14.71
CA ARG A 127 1.78 -14.54 -13.69
C ARG A 127 2.23 -13.82 -12.43
N TYR A 128 1.29 -13.37 -11.61
CA TYR A 128 1.61 -12.67 -10.37
C TYR A 128 1.06 -13.38 -9.13
N LEU A 129 1.71 -13.18 -8.01
CA LEU A 129 1.28 -13.75 -6.73
C LEU A 129 0.07 -12.97 -6.20
N LEU A 130 -1.04 -13.68 -5.98
CA LEU A 130 -2.29 -13.15 -5.45
C LEU A 130 -2.13 -12.78 -3.96
N LYS A 131 -2.69 -11.64 -3.59
CA LYS A 131 -2.87 -11.25 -2.18
C LYS A 131 -4.25 -11.67 -1.67
N ALA A 132 -4.41 -11.62 -0.34
CA ALA A 132 -5.71 -11.77 0.30
C ALA A 132 -6.72 -10.80 -0.34
N GLY A 133 -7.82 -11.33 -0.89
CA GLY A 133 -8.84 -10.57 -1.60
C GLY A 133 -8.69 -10.51 -3.13
N GLU A 134 -7.60 -11.03 -3.70
CA GLU A 134 -7.40 -11.17 -5.16
C GLU A 134 -7.71 -12.59 -5.68
N LEU A 135 -8.42 -13.42 -4.91
CA LEU A 135 -8.63 -14.84 -5.23
C LEU A 135 -9.36 -15.04 -6.58
N GLU A 136 -8.77 -15.87 -7.43
CA GLU A 136 -9.33 -16.28 -8.73
C GLU A 136 -9.55 -17.80 -8.77
N GLY A 137 -10.73 -18.24 -9.25
CA GLY A 137 -11.04 -19.65 -9.52
C GLY A 137 -11.63 -20.46 -8.34
N ASP A 138 -11.87 -21.75 -8.59
CA ASP A 138 -12.43 -22.74 -7.64
C ASP A 138 -11.39 -23.17 -6.57
N HIS A 139 -11.85 -23.55 -5.39
CA HIS A 139 -11.07 -23.81 -4.18
C HIS A 139 -10.26 -25.14 -4.20
N ARG A 140 -10.18 -25.82 -5.33
CA ARG A 140 -9.46 -27.10 -5.50
C ARG A 140 -7.99 -26.85 -5.87
N ARG A 141 -7.07 -26.87 -4.89
CA ARG A 141 -5.62 -26.72 -5.12
C ARG A 141 -4.79 -27.63 -4.20
N ARG A 142 -3.57 -27.96 -4.62
CA ARG A 142 -2.57 -28.65 -3.78
C ARG A 142 -2.10 -27.71 -2.68
N ALA A 143 -2.00 -28.20 -1.44
CA ALA A 143 -1.77 -27.38 -0.24
C ALA A 143 -0.44 -26.59 -0.24
N THR A 144 0.53 -26.98 -1.07
CA THR A 144 1.89 -26.41 -1.11
C THR A 144 2.11 -25.34 -2.18
N ASP A 145 1.18 -25.16 -3.13
CA ASP A 145 1.43 -24.27 -4.26
C ASP A 145 1.13 -22.79 -3.89
N PRO A 146 2.03 -21.83 -4.19
CA PRO A 146 1.73 -20.42 -4.03
C PRO A 146 0.51 -20.01 -4.88
N TYR A 147 -0.31 -19.10 -4.35
CA TYR A 147 -1.49 -18.59 -5.05
C TYR A 147 -1.09 -17.66 -6.21
N TRP A 148 -0.70 -18.22 -7.34
CA TRP A 148 -0.46 -17.47 -8.58
C TRP A 148 -1.78 -17.10 -9.28
N SER A 149 -1.76 -15.98 -10.01
CA SER A 149 -2.84 -15.55 -10.89
C SER A 149 -3.07 -16.59 -11.98
N LEU A 150 -4.33 -16.83 -12.34
CA LEU A 150 -4.63 -17.74 -13.45
C LEU A 150 -4.31 -17.09 -14.79
N ARG A 151 -4.49 -15.77 -14.84
CA ARG A 151 -4.23 -14.92 -15.99
C ARG A 151 -2.75 -14.58 -16.14
N VAL A 152 -2.30 -14.51 -17.40
CA VAL A 152 -0.94 -14.10 -17.79
C VAL A 152 -0.98 -12.66 -18.31
N PHE A 153 -0.03 -11.85 -17.89
CA PHE A 153 0.08 -10.43 -18.27
C PHE A 153 1.46 -10.14 -18.84
N LYS A 154 1.55 -9.12 -19.71
CA LYS A 154 2.83 -8.53 -20.09
C LYS A 154 3.24 -7.46 -19.10
N ILE A 155 4.54 -7.32 -18.87
CA ILE A 155 5.10 -6.19 -18.13
C ILE A 155 4.97 -4.93 -19.00
N LYS A 156 4.18 -3.96 -18.54
CA LYS A 156 3.96 -2.64 -19.19
C LYS A 156 5.12 -1.69 -18.96
N ARG A 157 5.63 -1.61 -17.72
CA ARG A 157 6.75 -0.71 -17.35
C ARG A 157 7.52 -1.24 -16.14
N VAL A 158 8.79 -0.86 -16.08
CA VAL A 158 9.72 -1.16 -14.98
C VAL A 158 10.18 0.16 -14.36
N ILE A 159 10.04 0.33 -13.05
CA ILE A 159 10.46 1.53 -12.31
C ILE A 159 11.63 1.16 -11.40
N ILE A 160 12.69 1.97 -11.45
CA ILE A 160 13.92 1.78 -10.69
C ILE A 160 14.13 3.01 -9.80
N GLY A 161 13.96 2.86 -8.49
CA GLY A 161 14.27 3.94 -7.55
C GLY A 161 15.75 3.96 -7.21
N LYS A 162 16.48 4.94 -7.72
CA LYS A 162 17.94 5.05 -7.54
C LYS A 162 18.36 5.85 -6.30
N ASN A 163 17.48 6.65 -5.69
CA ASN A 163 17.81 7.41 -4.49
C ASN A 163 16.58 7.78 -3.64
N PRO A 164 16.40 7.22 -2.42
CA PRO A 164 17.16 6.11 -1.84
C PRO A 164 16.98 4.82 -2.65
N PRO A 165 17.81 3.78 -2.46
CA PRO A 165 17.67 2.50 -3.15
C PRO A 165 16.30 1.88 -2.84
N GLN A 166 15.43 1.79 -3.85
CA GLN A 166 14.13 1.14 -3.74
C GLN A 166 14.12 -0.14 -4.59
N PRO A 167 13.35 -1.16 -4.20
CA PRO A 167 13.21 -2.36 -5.01
C PRO A 167 12.64 -2.03 -6.40
N VAL A 168 13.09 -2.76 -7.42
CA VAL A 168 12.56 -2.61 -8.78
C VAL A 168 11.07 -2.98 -8.79
N LEU A 169 10.24 -2.07 -9.31
CA LEU A 169 8.80 -2.24 -9.40
C LEU A 169 8.37 -2.50 -10.84
N TYR A 170 7.58 -3.55 -11.02
CA TYR A 170 7.00 -3.95 -12.30
C TYR A 170 5.51 -3.60 -12.31
N TYR A 171 5.05 -3.02 -13.41
CA TYR A 171 3.62 -2.80 -13.66
C TYR A 171 3.19 -3.66 -14.82
N LEU A 172 2.05 -4.31 -14.67
CA LEU A 172 1.47 -5.17 -15.68
C LEU A 172 0.57 -4.36 -16.62
N GLU A 173 0.32 -4.91 -17.80
CA GLU A 173 -0.67 -4.37 -18.72
C GLU A 173 -2.08 -4.47 -18.13
N ASP A 174 -2.95 -3.56 -18.58
CA ASP A 174 -4.32 -3.48 -18.09
C ASP A 174 -5.17 -4.66 -18.60
N LYS A 175 -4.69 -5.45 -19.56
CA LYS A 175 -5.36 -6.64 -20.10
C LYS A 175 -4.40 -7.83 -20.12
N PRO A 176 -4.88 -9.05 -19.84
CA PRO A 176 -4.09 -10.27 -19.98
C PRO A 176 -3.83 -10.61 -21.46
N ILE A 177 -2.80 -11.43 -21.71
CA ILE A 177 -2.37 -11.86 -23.06
C ILE A 177 -3.43 -12.74 -23.72
N GLU A 178 -3.98 -13.69 -22.97
CA GLU A 178 -5.02 -14.57 -23.44
C GLU A 178 -6.24 -14.50 -22.54
N SER A 179 -7.38 -14.36 -23.20
CA SER A 179 -8.70 -14.49 -22.59
C SER A 179 -8.98 -15.98 -22.35
N THR A 180 -8.32 -16.58 -21.36
CA THR A 180 -8.92 -17.72 -20.63
C THR A 180 -10.06 -17.22 -19.74
N ALA A 181 -10.87 -16.28 -20.26
CA ALA A 181 -11.87 -15.52 -19.55
C ALA A 181 -13.20 -16.28 -19.56
N HIS A 182 -13.25 -17.34 -18.78
CA HIS A 182 -14.49 -17.73 -18.13
C HIS A 182 -14.51 -17.28 -16.66
N LEU A 183 -13.41 -16.70 -16.17
CA LEU A 183 -13.27 -16.30 -14.77
C LEU A 183 -13.30 -14.77 -14.65
N ILE A 184 -14.31 -14.26 -13.96
CA ILE A 184 -14.53 -12.84 -13.63
C ILE A 184 -13.51 -12.43 -12.55
N GLY A 185 -12.27 -12.18 -12.95
CA GLY A 185 -11.21 -11.58 -12.12
C GLY A 185 -11.01 -10.11 -12.44
N ARG A 186 -10.75 -9.27 -11.42
CA ARG A 186 -10.36 -7.87 -11.59
C ARG A 186 -8.87 -7.78 -11.91
N ASN A 187 -8.49 -6.91 -12.86
CA ASN A 187 -7.09 -6.72 -13.20
C ASN A 187 -6.32 -6.06 -12.05
N PRO A 188 -5.06 -6.46 -11.82
CA PRO A 188 -4.27 -5.92 -10.73
C PRO A 188 -3.92 -4.45 -11.01
N LYS A 189 -4.27 -3.55 -10.07
CA LYS A 189 -3.96 -2.10 -10.18
C LYS A 189 -2.72 -1.67 -9.38
N ARG A 190 -1.92 -2.63 -8.89
CA ARG A 190 -0.76 -2.38 -8.00
C ARG A 190 0.57 -2.74 -8.69
N PRO A 191 1.70 -2.16 -8.23
CA PRO A 191 3.02 -2.60 -8.66
C PRO A 191 3.41 -3.95 -8.03
N PHE A 192 4.34 -4.64 -8.68
CA PHE A 192 4.87 -5.95 -8.30
C PHE A 192 6.38 -5.93 -8.11
N LYS A 193 6.88 -6.79 -7.21
CA LYS A 193 8.29 -7.13 -7.11
C LYS A 193 8.61 -8.37 -7.92
N TYR A 194 9.89 -8.60 -8.21
CA TYR A 194 10.35 -9.79 -8.93
C TYR A 194 9.85 -11.10 -8.31
N GLU A 195 9.93 -11.25 -6.97
CA GLU A 195 9.49 -12.45 -6.24
C GLU A 195 7.96 -12.66 -6.30
N GLU A 196 7.20 -11.62 -6.63
CA GLU A 196 5.75 -11.70 -6.81
C GLU A 196 5.38 -11.99 -8.28
N LEU A 197 6.36 -12.26 -9.15
CA LEU A 197 6.15 -12.56 -10.56
C LEU A 197 6.78 -13.92 -10.90
N GLN A 198 6.01 -14.74 -11.61
CA GLN A 198 6.48 -15.97 -12.23
C GLN A 198 6.51 -15.75 -13.73
N VAL A 199 7.68 -15.92 -14.35
CA VAL A 199 7.81 -15.87 -15.82
C VAL A 199 7.12 -17.08 -16.40
N ILE A 200 6.29 -16.85 -17.41
CA ILE A 200 5.66 -17.92 -18.18
C ILE A 200 6.42 -18.03 -19.49
N GLU A 201 7.13 -19.14 -19.63
CA GLU A 201 7.74 -19.52 -20.90
C GLU A 201 6.65 -19.98 -21.86
N GLU A 202 6.82 -19.69 -23.14
CA GLU A 202 5.92 -20.21 -24.17
C GLU A 202 6.05 -21.75 -24.16
N PRO A 203 4.94 -22.50 -24.10
CA PRO A 203 4.97 -23.97 -23.98
C PRO A 203 5.76 -24.63 -25.11
N ASP A 204 5.77 -24.01 -26.29
CA ASP A 204 6.49 -24.48 -27.48
C ASP A 204 8.02 -24.36 -27.37
N LYS A 205 8.53 -23.67 -26.34
CA LYS A 205 9.95 -23.49 -26.04
C LYS A 205 10.42 -24.29 -24.83
N ILE A 206 9.53 -25.04 -24.19
CA ILE A 206 9.89 -25.88 -23.05
C ILE A 206 10.60 -27.13 -23.60
N GLU A 207 11.92 -27.19 -23.41
CA GLU A 207 12.68 -28.41 -23.64
C GLU A 207 12.33 -29.41 -22.54
N TYR A 208 11.68 -30.49 -22.94
CA TYR A 208 11.45 -31.63 -22.05
C TYR A 208 12.75 -32.43 -21.93
N PRO A 209 13.07 -32.96 -20.73
CA PRO A 209 14.14 -33.93 -20.61
C PRO A 209 13.87 -35.12 -21.57
N PRO A 210 14.92 -35.70 -22.18
CA PRO A 210 14.74 -36.84 -23.06
C PRO A 210 14.09 -38.00 -22.29
N ASP A 211 13.17 -38.71 -22.94
CA ASP A 211 12.54 -39.89 -22.37
C ASP A 211 13.65 -40.92 -22.06
N GLU A 212 13.90 -41.16 -20.77
CA GLU A 212 14.65 -42.33 -20.33
C GLU A 212 13.77 -43.55 -20.63
N SER A 213 14.01 -44.20 -21.77
CA SER A 213 13.46 -45.51 -22.07
C SER A 213 13.97 -46.50 -21.02
N ILE A 214 13.08 -46.91 -20.11
CA ILE A 214 13.27 -48.05 -19.19
C ILE A 214 13.17 -49.34 -20.00
#